data_AF-A0A948VBZ2-F1
#
_entry.id   AF-A0A948VBZ2-F1
#
_cell.length_a   1.000
_cell.length_b   1.000
_cell.length_c   1.000
_cell.angle_alpha   90.00
_cell.angle_beta   90.00
_cell.angle_gamma   90.00
#
_symmetry.space_group_name_H-M   'P 1'
#
loop_
_entity.id
_entity.type
_entity.pdbx_description
1 polymer ?
#
loop_
_entity_poly.entity_id
_entity_poly.type
_entity_poly.pdbx_seq_one_letter_code
_entity_poly.pdbx_strand_id
1 'polypeptide(L)'
;LADLRDSLAPLYVQFHAALRRNLARTFKAKVPDLLPVTWLEWNLEHPANLLGRRIVTRELERLTPADMAAHAEELCVSLGMPPLSAEFTRSGVATVPAGWPFSGARAWPVAPPDDMRLTLSRGIEDLALYRKTHAATARLHAVAACTEAGLPPVLADDPAGVMTTAVAVALDLASRSSGYLDRRMGADAGEGVPDRDRILRDGAGEEVFGLYLDLAVRGPWLLELGGAGDAGTDPVDLWWDLLARAGLGPDGPPAPSPPEALLTALGDPDTVLARALGIIAGHQLHRYVCGAILQQDVHAADYHGNRAAGDFLLAIMRQGRGAGWQRVLREATGEDPSAQALREYYRDLEADLLEANADGTVGWPEAGAYPVNR
;
A
#
# COMPACT_ATOMS: atom_id res chain seq x y z
N LEU A 1 -7.68 -16.04 -0.93
CA LEU A 1 -6.25 -15.61 -0.89
C LEU A 1 -5.49 -16.16 -2.09
N ALA A 2 -5.48 -17.49 -2.31
CA ALA A 2 -4.86 -18.09 -3.49
C ALA A 2 -5.37 -17.49 -4.82
N ASP A 3 -6.69 -17.36 -5.01
CA ASP A 3 -7.25 -16.76 -6.23
C ASP A 3 -6.78 -15.31 -6.46
N LEU A 4 -6.61 -14.53 -5.39
CA LEU A 4 -6.12 -13.15 -5.46
C LEU A 4 -4.63 -13.12 -5.82
N ARG A 5 -3.83 -14.01 -5.22
CA ARG A 5 -2.42 -14.21 -5.57
C ARG A 5 -2.28 -14.55 -7.05
N ASP A 6 -3.03 -15.55 -7.52
CA ASP A 6 -2.94 -16.06 -8.88
C ASP A 6 -3.40 -15.02 -9.91
N SER A 7 -4.40 -14.21 -9.55
CA SER A 7 -4.83 -13.08 -10.37
C SER A 7 -3.76 -12.00 -10.51
N LEU A 8 -2.93 -11.77 -9.48
CA LEU A 8 -1.85 -10.78 -9.47
C LEU A 8 -0.52 -11.31 -10.03
N ALA A 9 -0.36 -12.63 -10.09
CA ALA A 9 0.89 -13.27 -10.49
C ALA A 9 1.44 -12.78 -11.86
N PRO A 10 0.63 -12.57 -12.92
CA PRO A 10 1.15 -12.08 -14.20
C PRO A 10 1.89 -10.74 -14.08
N LEU A 11 1.26 -9.75 -13.45
CA LEU A 11 1.86 -8.44 -13.20
C LEU A 11 3.07 -8.54 -12.28
N TYR A 12 2.97 -9.32 -11.19
CA TYR A 12 4.09 -9.54 -10.26
C TYR A 12 5.32 -10.12 -10.96
N VAL A 13 5.15 -11.14 -11.80
CA VAL A 13 6.25 -11.84 -12.48
C VAL A 13 6.97 -10.91 -13.45
N GLN A 14 6.24 -10.06 -14.18
CA GLN A 14 6.84 -9.06 -15.06
C GLN A 14 7.61 -7.99 -14.27
N PHE A 15 6.99 -7.53 -13.19
CA PHE A 15 7.57 -6.55 -12.29
C PHE A 15 8.85 -7.07 -11.61
N HIS A 16 8.81 -8.30 -11.11
CA HIS A 16 9.94 -9.02 -10.52
C HIS A 16 11.10 -9.16 -11.49
N ALA A 17 10.83 -9.57 -12.73
CA ALA A 17 11.88 -9.71 -13.75
C ALA A 17 12.61 -8.38 -14.01
N ALA A 18 11.86 -7.27 -14.11
CA ALA A 18 12.43 -5.95 -14.28
C ALA A 18 13.26 -5.51 -13.05
N LEU A 19 12.73 -5.71 -11.84
CA LEU A 19 13.42 -5.43 -10.58
C LEU A 19 14.73 -6.22 -10.47
N ARG A 20 14.70 -7.53 -10.75
CA ARG A 20 15.85 -8.43 -10.70
C ARG A 20 16.97 -7.98 -11.64
N ARG A 21 16.63 -7.56 -12.86
CA ARG A 21 17.61 -7.02 -13.83
C ARG A 21 18.15 -5.65 -13.41
N ASN A 22 17.30 -4.77 -12.89
CA ASN A 22 17.71 -3.47 -12.36
C ASN A 22 18.71 -3.64 -11.22
N LEU A 23 18.42 -4.51 -10.24
CA LEU A 23 19.33 -4.75 -9.11
C LEU A 23 20.62 -5.43 -9.55
N ALA A 24 20.57 -6.41 -10.46
CA ALA A 24 21.78 -7.01 -11.03
C ALA A 24 22.72 -5.96 -11.66
N ARG A 25 22.17 -4.95 -12.34
CA ARG A 25 22.94 -3.80 -12.86
C ARG A 25 23.54 -2.96 -11.73
N THR A 26 22.77 -2.64 -10.70
CA THR A 26 23.22 -1.85 -9.53
C THR A 26 24.37 -2.55 -8.78
N PHE A 27 24.22 -3.85 -8.51
CA PHE A 27 25.21 -4.67 -7.81
C PHE A 27 26.33 -5.17 -8.74
N LYS A 28 26.31 -4.81 -10.03
CA LYS A 28 27.28 -5.24 -11.06
C LYS A 28 27.46 -6.77 -11.11
N ALA A 29 26.36 -7.49 -10.97
CA ALA A 29 26.27 -8.94 -10.95
C ALA A 29 25.54 -9.49 -12.18
N LYS A 30 25.70 -10.79 -12.45
CA LYS A 30 24.81 -11.49 -13.40
C LYS A 30 23.39 -11.50 -12.85
N VAL A 31 22.39 -11.42 -13.72
CA VAL A 31 20.98 -11.60 -13.34
C VAL A 31 20.82 -13.00 -12.70
N PRO A 32 20.45 -13.09 -11.41
CA PRO A 32 20.30 -14.37 -10.73
C PRO A 32 18.96 -15.03 -11.08
N ASP A 33 18.80 -16.32 -10.76
CA ASP A 33 17.52 -17.02 -10.94
C ASP A 33 16.52 -16.61 -9.86
N LEU A 34 16.92 -16.62 -8.59
CA LEU A 34 16.16 -16.06 -7.48
C LEU A 34 16.70 -14.68 -7.12
N LEU A 35 15.81 -13.71 -6.86
CA LEU A 35 16.19 -12.37 -6.42
C LEU A 35 16.72 -12.42 -4.98
N PRO A 36 17.97 -12.00 -4.72
CA PRO A 36 18.49 -12.06 -3.37
C PRO A 36 17.81 -11.07 -2.43
N VAL A 37 17.33 -11.55 -1.28
CA VAL A 37 16.65 -10.72 -0.28
C VAL A 37 17.55 -9.64 0.33
N THR A 38 18.86 -9.89 0.35
CA THR A 38 19.91 -8.98 0.78
C THR A 38 20.12 -7.81 -0.19
N TRP A 39 19.84 -7.99 -1.49
CA TRP A 39 19.82 -6.87 -2.46
C TRP A 39 18.65 -5.91 -2.21
N LEU A 40 17.62 -6.38 -1.51
CA LEU A 40 16.48 -5.58 -1.05
C LEU A 40 16.69 -5.00 0.34
N GLU A 41 17.86 -5.21 0.96
CA GLU A 41 18.13 -4.83 2.35
C GLU A 41 17.09 -5.41 3.32
N TRP A 42 16.54 -6.58 3.01
CA TRP A 42 15.43 -7.21 3.74
C TRP A 42 14.11 -6.42 3.74
N ASN A 43 14.00 -5.37 2.92
CA ASN A 43 12.76 -4.63 2.73
C ASN A 43 11.87 -5.31 1.67
N LEU A 44 11.03 -6.22 2.14
CA LEU A 44 10.11 -6.99 1.30
C LEU A 44 8.77 -6.27 1.03
N GLU A 45 8.53 -5.13 1.67
CA GLU A 45 7.31 -4.32 1.45
C GLU A 45 7.53 -3.21 0.43
N HIS A 46 8.73 -2.64 0.42
CA HIS A 46 9.12 -1.53 -0.42
C HIS A 46 10.51 -1.81 -0.98
N PRO A 47 10.63 -2.68 -2.01
CA PRO A 47 11.92 -3.10 -2.55
C PRO A 47 12.78 -1.89 -2.95
N ALA A 48 13.68 -1.48 -2.04
CA ALA A 48 14.57 -0.30 -2.00
C ALA A 48 14.27 0.93 -2.90
N ASN A 49 13.00 1.18 -3.25
CA ASN A 49 12.53 2.16 -4.24
C ASN A 49 13.02 1.90 -5.69
N LEU A 50 12.93 0.65 -6.19
CA LEU A 50 12.74 0.25 -7.61
C LEU A 50 13.59 0.94 -8.70
N LEU A 51 14.72 1.48 -8.27
CA LEU A 51 15.88 1.98 -9.00
C LEU A 51 15.63 3.06 -10.06
N GLY A 52 14.83 4.08 -9.69
CA GLY A 52 14.59 5.26 -10.52
C GLY A 52 14.29 6.57 -9.78
N ARG A 53 14.91 6.80 -8.62
CA ARG A 53 14.81 7.98 -7.71
C ARG A 53 13.43 8.21 -7.08
N ARG A 54 13.43 8.44 -5.76
CA ARG A 54 12.29 9.00 -5.01
C ARG A 54 11.67 10.13 -5.81
N ILE A 55 10.34 10.19 -5.85
CA ILE A 55 9.66 11.34 -6.42
C ILE A 55 9.74 12.47 -5.39
N VAL A 56 10.70 13.35 -5.62
CA VAL A 56 10.94 14.56 -4.84
C VAL A 56 10.71 15.73 -5.79
N THR A 57 9.83 16.65 -5.39
CA THR A 57 9.59 17.95 -6.04
C THR A 57 10.01 19.05 -5.08
N ARG A 58 10.26 20.26 -5.58
CA ARG A 58 10.62 21.41 -4.73
C ARG A 58 9.54 21.71 -3.70
N GLU A 59 8.28 21.51 -4.08
CA GLU A 59 7.11 21.68 -3.23
C GLU A 59 7.12 20.64 -2.11
N LEU A 60 7.36 19.36 -2.43
CA LEU A 60 7.46 18.30 -1.42
C LEU A 60 8.60 18.55 -0.42
N GLU A 61 9.77 19.00 -0.89
CA GLU A 61 10.92 19.32 -0.02
C GLU A 61 10.66 20.48 0.94
N ARG A 62 9.70 21.35 0.63
CA ARG A 62 9.30 22.46 1.51
C ARG A 62 8.29 22.03 2.58
N LEU A 63 7.61 20.90 2.41
CA LEU A 63 6.60 20.45 3.37
C LEU A 63 7.26 19.85 4.60
N THR A 64 6.86 20.34 5.77
CA THR A 64 7.10 19.63 7.02
C THR A 64 6.13 18.47 7.19
N PRO A 65 6.44 17.48 8.05
CA PRO A 65 5.48 16.44 8.43
C PRO A 65 4.13 16.98 8.92
N ALA A 66 4.12 18.14 9.57
CA ALA A 66 2.89 18.82 9.97
C ALA A 66 2.10 19.37 8.77
N ASP A 67 2.78 19.94 7.78
CA ASP A 67 2.13 20.42 6.54
C ASP A 67 1.53 19.26 5.75
N MET A 68 2.23 18.12 5.66
CA MET A 68 1.70 16.91 5.01
C MET A 68 0.43 16.40 5.71
N ALA A 69 0.42 16.39 7.04
CA ALA A 69 -0.73 16.00 7.84
C ALA A 69 -1.91 16.97 7.68
N ALA A 70 -1.64 18.29 7.65
CA ALA A 70 -2.64 19.32 7.39
C ALA A 70 -3.24 19.17 5.99
N HIS A 71 -2.42 18.87 4.97
CA HIS A 71 -2.92 18.62 3.62
C HIS A 71 -3.86 17.40 3.56
N ALA A 72 -3.51 16.34 4.28
CA ALA A 72 -4.33 15.13 4.37
C ALA A 72 -5.65 15.37 5.11
N GLU A 73 -5.62 16.11 6.21
CA GLU A 73 -6.82 16.48 6.98
C GLU A 73 -7.74 17.37 6.12
N GLU A 74 -7.19 18.37 5.43
CA GLU A 74 -7.95 19.26 4.55
C GLU A 74 -8.67 18.47 3.44
N LEU A 75 -8.02 17.47 2.83
CA LEU A 75 -8.69 16.60 1.85
C LEU A 75 -9.90 15.90 2.47
N CYS A 76 -9.75 15.28 3.63
CA CYS A 76 -10.83 14.59 4.34
C CYS A 76 -11.97 15.54 4.70
N VAL A 77 -11.66 16.73 5.23
CA VAL A 77 -12.66 17.76 5.56
C VAL A 77 -13.36 18.30 4.33
N SER A 78 -12.65 18.50 3.21
CA SER A 78 -13.24 18.95 1.95
C SER A 78 -14.27 17.96 1.40
N LEU A 79 -14.04 16.66 1.61
CA LEU A 79 -14.98 15.58 1.27
C LEU A 79 -16.20 15.58 2.19
N GLY A 80 -16.11 16.21 3.36
CA GLY A 80 -17.21 16.33 4.30
C GLY A 80 -17.11 15.51 5.55
N MET A 81 -15.94 14.93 5.80
CA MET A 81 -15.62 14.36 7.09
C MET A 81 -15.51 15.48 8.14
N PRO A 82 -15.94 15.26 9.39
CA PRO A 82 -15.67 16.20 10.46
C PRO A 82 -14.16 16.39 10.67
N PRO A 83 -13.73 17.60 11.06
CA PRO A 83 -12.32 17.84 11.38
C PRO A 83 -11.88 16.97 12.56
N LEU A 84 -10.59 16.61 12.61
CA LEU A 84 -10.04 15.92 13.77
C LEU A 84 -10.01 16.89 14.97
N SER A 85 -9.72 16.35 16.15
CA SER A 85 -9.83 17.14 17.39
C SER A 85 -8.87 18.32 17.42
N ALA A 86 -9.20 19.35 18.20
CA ALA A 86 -8.30 20.48 18.45
C ALA A 86 -6.97 20.06 19.11
N GLU A 87 -6.91 18.87 19.71
CA GLU A 87 -5.67 18.26 20.19
C GLU A 87 -4.82 17.75 19.04
N PHE A 88 -5.43 17.10 18.03
CA PHE A 88 -4.72 16.69 16.81
C PHE A 88 -4.04 17.87 16.12
N THR A 89 -4.77 18.97 15.91
CA THR A 89 -4.23 20.18 15.27
C THR A 89 -3.08 20.80 16.06
N ARG A 90 -3.12 20.74 17.40
CA ARG A 90 -2.13 21.39 18.27
C ARG A 90 -0.85 20.57 18.45
N SER A 91 -0.99 19.26 18.62
CA SER A 91 0.09 18.36 19.07
C SER A 91 -0.03 16.93 18.56
N GLY A 92 -0.96 16.66 17.63
CA GLY A 92 -1.25 15.32 17.14
C GLY A 92 -0.17 14.73 16.24
N VAL A 93 0.70 15.56 15.65
CA VAL A 93 1.70 15.11 14.67
C VAL A 93 3.09 15.05 15.31
N ALA A 94 3.67 13.85 15.31
CA ALA A 94 5.02 13.58 15.80
C ALA A 94 5.91 12.98 14.71
N THR A 95 7.23 13.08 14.89
CA THR A 95 8.20 12.41 14.03
C THR A 95 9.04 11.42 14.83
N VAL A 96 9.39 10.29 14.23
CA VAL A 96 10.33 9.35 14.86
C VAL A 96 11.76 9.93 14.89
N PRO A 97 12.59 9.57 15.87
CA PRO A 97 14.00 9.93 15.89
C PRO A 97 14.75 9.47 14.63
N ALA A 98 15.84 10.16 14.28
CA ALA A 98 16.71 9.72 13.19
C ALA A 98 17.31 8.33 13.52
N GLY A 99 17.32 7.43 12.54
CA GLY A 99 17.84 6.06 12.69
C GLY A 99 16.87 5.05 13.30
N TRP A 100 15.63 5.45 13.64
CA TRP A 100 14.60 4.50 14.03
C TRP A 100 14.17 3.64 12.82
N PRO A 101 13.95 2.32 12.99
CA PRO A 101 13.58 1.41 11.90
C PRO A 101 12.09 1.53 11.52
N PHE A 102 11.63 2.76 11.27
CA PHE A 102 10.27 3.08 10.87
C PHE A 102 10.29 3.99 9.64
N SER A 103 9.68 3.52 8.55
CA SER A 103 9.54 4.26 7.29
C SER A 103 8.07 4.40 6.89
N GLY A 104 7.49 5.58 7.06
CA GLY A 104 6.13 5.89 6.65
C GLY A 104 5.38 6.79 7.63
N ALA A 105 4.07 6.58 7.70
CA ALA A 105 3.16 7.27 8.61
C ALA A 105 2.28 6.26 9.35
N ARG A 106 2.01 6.52 10.63
CA ARG A 106 1.20 5.65 11.49
C ARG A 106 0.18 6.44 12.28
N ALA A 107 -1.07 5.98 12.23
CA ALA A 107 -2.20 6.52 12.96
C ALA A 107 -2.32 5.90 14.35
N TRP A 108 -2.69 6.70 15.34
CA TRP A 108 -2.86 6.31 16.73
C TRP A 108 -4.18 6.88 17.29
N PRO A 109 -5.28 6.11 17.29
CA PRO A 109 -6.53 6.50 17.92
C PRO A 109 -6.45 6.27 19.44
N VAL A 110 -5.79 7.16 20.19
CA VAL A 110 -5.49 6.98 21.62
C VAL A 110 -6.76 7.01 22.47
N ALA A 111 -7.62 8.02 22.27
CA ALA A 111 -8.93 8.13 22.92
C ALA A 111 -9.93 8.84 21.98
N PRO A 112 -10.45 8.14 20.96
CA PRO A 112 -11.32 8.76 19.95
C PRO A 112 -12.65 9.25 20.52
N PRO A 113 -13.21 10.36 19.99
CA PRO A 113 -12.63 11.20 18.94
C PRO A 113 -11.69 12.28 19.49
N ASP A 114 -11.43 12.31 20.80
CA ASP A 114 -10.79 13.44 21.48
C ASP A 114 -9.25 13.45 21.37
N ASP A 115 -8.58 12.30 21.47
CA ASP A 115 -7.12 12.15 21.34
C ASP A 115 -6.78 11.19 20.20
N MET A 116 -6.34 11.76 19.08
CA MET A 116 -5.88 11.06 17.89
C MET A 116 -4.53 11.63 17.48
N ARG A 117 -3.61 10.76 17.07
CA ARG A 117 -2.23 11.15 16.77
C ARG A 117 -1.70 10.48 15.52
N LEU A 118 -0.70 11.10 14.92
CA LEU A 118 -0.01 10.65 13.74
C LEU A 118 1.50 10.69 13.99
N THR A 119 2.20 9.62 13.63
CA THR A 119 3.66 9.55 13.69
C THR A 119 4.22 9.36 12.29
N LEU A 120 5.15 10.23 11.87
CA LEU A 120 5.79 10.18 10.55
C LEU A 120 7.29 9.91 10.66
N SER A 121 7.86 9.36 9.59
CA SER A 121 9.31 9.35 9.39
C SER A 121 9.87 10.76 9.23
N ARG A 122 11.13 10.92 9.63
CA ARG A 122 11.86 12.20 9.55
C ARG A 122 12.90 12.17 8.42
N GLY A 123 13.02 13.27 7.66
CA GLY A 123 14.09 13.46 6.68
C GLY A 123 13.88 12.67 5.38
N ILE A 124 12.62 12.37 5.05
CA ILE A 124 12.22 11.67 3.82
C ILE A 124 10.99 12.38 3.27
N GLU A 125 11.17 13.60 2.78
CA GLU A 125 10.10 14.42 2.22
C GLU A 125 9.89 14.10 0.72
N ASP A 126 9.32 12.91 0.46
CA ASP A 126 9.01 12.42 -0.89
C ASP A 126 7.51 12.10 -1.06
N LEU A 127 7.10 11.77 -2.29
CA LEU A 127 5.71 11.41 -2.60
C LEU A 127 5.24 10.19 -1.81
N ALA A 128 6.14 9.24 -1.49
CA ALA A 128 5.80 8.04 -0.74
C ALA A 128 5.43 8.37 0.72
N LEU A 129 6.14 9.29 1.39
CA LEU A 129 5.74 9.77 2.71
C LEU A 129 4.44 10.59 2.63
N TYR A 130 4.29 11.43 1.60
CA TYR A 130 3.09 12.25 1.40
C TYR A 130 1.82 11.41 1.26
N ARG A 131 1.85 10.37 0.41
CA ARG A 131 0.71 9.46 0.20
C ARG A 131 0.40 8.60 1.45
N LYS A 132 1.43 8.10 2.13
CA LYS A 132 1.27 7.36 3.40
C LYS A 132 0.66 8.23 4.49
N THR A 133 0.96 9.52 4.49
CA THR A 133 0.36 10.50 5.40
C THR A 133 -1.14 10.62 5.14
N HIS A 134 -1.58 10.69 3.89
CA HIS A 134 -3.00 10.70 3.52
C HIS A 134 -3.70 9.41 3.97
N ALA A 135 -3.10 8.25 3.71
CA ALA A 135 -3.62 6.96 4.16
C ALA A 135 -3.78 6.89 5.69
N ALA A 136 -2.76 7.30 6.43
CA ALA A 136 -2.79 7.25 7.90
C ALA A 136 -3.79 8.25 8.50
N THR A 137 -3.91 9.46 7.95
CA THR A 137 -4.94 10.42 8.37
C THR A 137 -6.35 9.91 8.06
N ALA A 138 -6.56 9.26 6.90
CA ALA A 138 -7.83 8.63 6.57
C ALA A 138 -8.25 7.54 7.57
N ARG A 139 -7.28 6.79 8.12
CA ARG A 139 -7.55 5.83 9.21
C ARG A 139 -8.06 6.51 10.47
N LEU A 140 -7.52 7.68 10.84
CA LEU A 140 -8.04 8.46 11.98
C LEU A 140 -9.48 8.90 11.75
N HIS A 141 -9.79 9.40 10.54
CA HIS A 141 -11.17 9.75 10.18
C HIS A 141 -12.11 8.54 10.18
N ALA A 142 -11.65 7.35 9.77
CA ALA A 142 -12.46 6.14 9.83
C ALA A 142 -12.85 5.77 11.28
N VAL A 143 -11.88 5.84 12.20
CA VAL A 143 -12.13 5.61 13.63
C VAL A 143 -13.08 6.68 14.20
N ALA A 144 -12.85 7.95 13.90
CA ALA A 144 -13.72 9.04 14.33
C ALA A 144 -15.16 8.85 13.82
N ALA A 145 -15.32 8.49 12.55
CA ALA A 145 -16.64 8.23 11.95
C ALA A 145 -17.37 7.06 12.63
N CYS A 146 -16.64 6.00 13.03
CA CYS A 146 -17.23 4.91 13.82
C CYS A 146 -17.72 5.40 15.19
N THR A 147 -16.90 6.18 15.90
CA THR A 147 -17.26 6.69 17.23
C THR A 147 -18.46 7.63 17.16
N GLU A 148 -18.52 8.52 16.16
CA GLU A 148 -19.67 9.38 15.93
C GLU A 148 -20.94 8.62 15.55
N ALA A 149 -20.82 7.49 14.86
CA ALA A 149 -21.94 6.59 14.59
C ALA A 149 -22.45 5.86 15.84
N GLY A 150 -21.83 6.08 17.01
CA GLY A 150 -22.20 5.47 18.28
C GLY A 150 -21.76 4.01 18.41
N LEU A 151 -20.81 3.57 17.58
CA LEU A 151 -20.25 2.22 17.71
C LEU A 151 -19.46 2.12 19.03
N PRO A 152 -19.65 1.05 19.83
CA PRO A 152 -18.83 0.82 21.01
C PRO A 152 -17.36 0.64 20.61
N PRO A 153 -16.39 0.92 21.49
CA PRO A 153 -14.97 0.85 21.15
C PRO A 153 -14.49 -0.48 20.55
N VAL A 154 -15.16 -1.59 20.86
CA VAL A 154 -14.85 -2.92 20.28
C VAL A 154 -15.27 -3.06 18.81
N LEU A 155 -16.24 -2.25 18.36
CA LEU A 155 -16.76 -2.23 16.99
C LEU A 155 -16.31 -1.00 16.20
N ALA A 156 -15.90 0.07 16.89
CA ALA A 156 -15.18 1.16 16.23
C ALA A 156 -13.90 0.57 15.65
N ASP A 157 -13.78 0.63 14.32
CA ASP A 157 -12.83 -0.22 13.59
C ASP A 157 -11.40 -0.01 14.07
N ASP A 158 -10.63 -1.10 13.99
CA ASP A 158 -9.19 -1.00 14.14
C ASP A 158 -8.64 -0.20 12.93
N PRO A 159 -7.73 0.77 13.11
CA PRO A 159 -6.95 1.32 12.00
C PRO A 159 -6.36 0.27 11.05
N ALA A 160 -6.14 -0.95 11.51
CA ALA A 160 -5.67 -2.11 10.74
C ALA A 160 -6.79 -2.92 10.04
N GLY A 161 -8.07 -2.59 10.24
CA GLY A 161 -9.20 -3.28 9.62
C GLY A 161 -9.20 -3.23 8.09
N VAL A 162 -9.82 -4.22 7.43
CA VAL A 162 -9.84 -4.34 5.96
C VAL A 162 -10.48 -3.11 5.30
N MET A 163 -11.69 -2.73 5.73
CA MET A 163 -12.41 -1.60 5.11
C MET A 163 -11.79 -0.26 5.48
N THR A 164 -11.28 -0.10 6.70
CA THR A 164 -10.51 1.09 7.08
C THR A 164 -9.24 1.22 6.24
N THR A 165 -8.52 0.12 6.00
CA THR A 165 -7.38 0.11 5.09
C THR A 165 -7.79 0.36 3.64
N ALA A 166 -8.93 -0.15 3.19
CA ALA A 166 -9.44 0.09 1.84
C ALA A 166 -9.71 1.58 1.59
N VAL A 167 -10.34 2.27 2.55
CA VAL A 167 -10.56 3.71 2.43
C VAL A 167 -9.24 4.49 2.51
N ALA A 168 -8.31 4.06 3.37
CA ALA A 168 -6.97 4.65 3.44
C ALA A 168 -6.21 4.52 2.12
N VAL A 169 -6.28 3.37 1.46
CA VAL A 169 -5.67 3.13 0.14
C VAL A 169 -6.37 3.96 -0.95
N ALA A 170 -7.69 4.12 -0.90
CA ALA A 170 -8.40 5.00 -1.84
C ALA A 170 -7.93 6.47 -1.71
N LEU A 171 -7.68 6.96 -0.49
CA LEU A 171 -7.15 8.32 -0.30
C LEU A 171 -5.65 8.45 -0.57
N ASP A 172 -4.86 7.38 -0.40
CA ASP A 172 -3.49 7.31 -0.93
C ASP A 172 -3.52 7.53 -2.46
N LEU A 173 -4.30 6.71 -3.17
CA LEU A 173 -4.45 6.77 -4.63
C LEU A 173 -4.92 8.15 -5.10
N ALA A 174 -5.90 8.74 -4.42
CA ALA A 174 -6.35 10.09 -4.71
C ALA A 174 -5.24 11.14 -4.49
N SER A 175 -4.44 11.01 -3.43
CA SER A 175 -3.38 11.97 -3.09
C SER A 175 -2.19 11.99 -4.05
N ARG A 176 -2.01 10.90 -4.83
CA ARG A 176 -0.96 10.80 -5.85
C ARG A 176 -1.49 10.89 -7.28
N SER A 177 -2.78 11.19 -7.46
CA SER A 177 -3.36 11.45 -8.78
C SER A 177 -2.79 12.75 -9.36
N SER A 178 -2.70 12.84 -10.69
CA SER A 178 -2.18 14.05 -11.33
C SER A 178 -3.09 15.26 -11.09
N GLY A 179 -4.41 15.09 -11.07
CA GLY A 179 -5.36 16.17 -10.80
C GLY A 179 -5.22 16.77 -9.40
N TYR A 180 -5.07 15.92 -8.37
CA TYR A 180 -4.87 16.41 -7.00
C TYR A 180 -3.49 17.05 -6.82
N LEU A 181 -2.44 16.43 -7.37
CA LEU A 181 -1.08 16.99 -7.31
C LEU A 181 -0.99 18.33 -8.06
N ASP A 182 -1.66 18.50 -9.19
CA ASP A 182 -1.73 19.78 -9.91
C ASP A 182 -2.40 20.86 -9.06
N ARG A 183 -3.53 20.55 -8.42
CA ARG A 183 -4.17 21.46 -7.46
C ARG A 183 -3.23 21.89 -6.33
N ARG A 184 -2.50 20.93 -5.76
CA ARG A 184 -1.68 21.16 -4.56
C ARG A 184 -0.32 21.79 -4.85
N MET A 185 0.28 21.47 -6.01
CA MET A 185 1.68 21.74 -6.31
C MET A 185 1.89 22.42 -7.67
N GLY A 186 0.85 22.54 -8.51
CA GLY A 186 0.96 23.05 -9.89
C GLY A 186 1.15 24.56 -10.02
N ALA A 187 0.98 25.33 -8.94
CA ALA A 187 1.02 26.81 -8.99
C ALA A 187 2.43 27.42 -9.11
N ASP A 188 3.52 26.68 -8.84
CA ASP A 188 4.87 27.27 -8.69
C ASP A 188 6.00 26.52 -9.43
N ALA A 189 5.68 25.46 -10.17
CA ALA A 189 6.70 24.52 -10.62
C ALA A 189 6.97 24.61 -12.14
N GLY A 190 8.08 25.25 -12.49
CA GLY A 190 8.75 25.04 -13.79
C GLY A 190 9.21 23.58 -14.02
N GLU A 191 8.99 22.69 -13.05
CA GLU A 191 9.03 21.23 -13.13
C GLU A 191 7.60 20.71 -12.91
N GLY A 192 6.92 20.19 -13.94
CA GLY A 192 5.52 19.78 -13.82
C GLY A 192 5.25 18.67 -12.79
N VAL A 193 3.96 18.44 -12.51
CA VAL A 193 3.44 17.29 -11.73
C VAL A 193 4.18 16.01 -12.12
N PRO A 194 4.57 15.14 -11.17
CA PRO A 194 5.24 13.89 -11.49
C PRO A 194 4.51 13.11 -12.59
N ASP A 195 5.26 12.66 -13.59
CA ASP A 195 4.69 11.89 -14.69
C ASP A 195 4.01 10.61 -14.18
N ARG A 196 2.92 10.22 -14.84
CA ARG A 196 2.10 9.06 -14.51
C ARG A 196 2.93 7.79 -14.36
N ASP A 197 3.88 7.54 -15.24
CA ASP A 197 4.70 6.32 -15.20
C ASP A 197 5.56 6.27 -13.94
N ARG A 198 6.05 7.43 -13.48
CA ARG A 198 6.81 7.51 -12.22
C ARG A 198 5.90 7.19 -11.03
N ILE A 199 4.70 7.75 -10.99
CA ILE A 199 3.72 7.51 -9.91
C ILE A 199 3.31 6.03 -9.87
N LEU A 200 3.08 5.41 -11.03
CA LEU A 200 2.78 3.98 -11.11
C LEU A 200 3.95 3.15 -10.56
N ARG A 201 5.18 3.41 -11.00
CA ARG A 201 6.36 2.68 -10.53
C ARG A 201 6.63 2.88 -9.03
N ASP A 202 6.38 4.07 -8.48
CA ASP A 202 6.48 4.33 -7.04
C ASP A 202 5.52 3.45 -6.23
N GLY A 203 4.24 3.42 -6.62
CA GLY A 203 3.22 2.60 -5.94
C GLY A 203 3.42 1.09 -6.11
N ALA A 204 3.94 0.64 -7.27
CA ALA A 204 4.06 -0.79 -7.59
C ALA A 204 4.96 -1.58 -6.63
N GLY A 205 5.88 -0.92 -5.93
CA GLY A 205 6.69 -1.57 -4.89
C GLY A 205 5.84 -2.14 -3.75
N GLU A 206 4.82 -1.40 -3.33
CA GLU A 206 3.92 -1.80 -2.26
C GLU A 206 2.72 -2.59 -2.81
N GLU A 207 2.05 -2.05 -3.82
CA GLU A 207 0.75 -2.54 -4.30
C GLU A 207 0.87 -3.74 -5.24
N VAL A 208 2.04 -3.99 -5.84
CA VAL A 208 2.31 -5.16 -6.67
C VAL A 208 3.27 -6.11 -5.98
N PHE A 209 4.49 -5.66 -5.68
CA PHE A 209 5.52 -6.52 -5.11
C PHE A 209 5.23 -6.89 -3.65
N GLY A 210 5.07 -5.89 -2.78
CA GLY A 210 4.78 -6.11 -1.36
C GLY A 210 3.50 -6.89 -1.11
N LEU A 211 2.42 -6.52 -1.82
CA LEU A 211 1.13 -7.20 -1.77
C LEU A 211 1.23 -8.66 -2.22
N TYR A 212 1.94 -8.96 -3.31
CA TYR A 212 2.12 -10.34 -3.74
C TYR A 212 2.84 -11.16 -2.66
N LEU A 213 3.86 -10.59 -2.01
CA LEU A 213 4.56 -11.26 -0.90
C LEU A 213 3.68 -11.41 0.34
N ASP A 214 2.70 -10.55 0.58
CA ASP A 214 1.67 -10.80 1.61
C ASP A 214 0.84 -12.03 1.30
N LEU A 215 0.37 -12.13 0.06
CA LEU A 215 -0.54 -13.19 -0.37
C LEU A 215 0.16 -14.54 -0.58
N ALA A 216 1.43 -14.51 -1.00
CA ALA A 216 2.20 -15.70 -1.39
C ALA A 216 3.16 -16.18 -0.30
N VAL A 217 3.61 -15.31 0.60
CA VAL A 217 4.66 -15.64 1.57
C VAL A 217 4.21 -15.37 3.00
N ARG A 218 4.02 -14.10 3.39
CA ARG A 218 3.80 -13.72 4.79
C ARG A 218 2.48 -14.23 5.35
N GLY A 219 1.39 -14.08 4.60
CA GLY A 219 0.07 -14.57 4.98
C GLY A 219 0.05 -16.10 5.11
N PRO A 220 0.42 -16.87 4.07
CA PRO A 220 0.54 -18.32 4.17
C PRO A 220 1.44 -18.77 5.32
N TRP A 221 2.63 -18.16 5.48
CA TRP A 221 3.55 -18.48 6.56
C TRP A 221 2.90 -18.31 7.95
N LEU A 222 2.22 -17.20 8.18
CA LEU A 222 1.49 -16.95 9.44
C LEU A 222 0.35 -17.94 9.68
N LEU A 223 -0.42 -18.28 8.64
CA LEU A 223 -1.54 -19.23 8.75
C LEU A 223 -1.05 -20.64 9.08
N GLU A 224 0.02 -21.09 8.43
CA GLU A 224 0.65 -22.39 8.68
C GLU A 224 1.19 -22.48 10.11
N LEU A 225 1.89 -21.43 10.60
CA LEU A 225 2.35 -21.35 11.99
C LEU A 225 1.21 -21.27 13.00
N GLY A 226 0.10 -20.62 12.64
CA GLY A 226 -1.11 -20.55 13.43
C GLY A 226 -1.90 -21.86 13.52
N GLY A 227 -1.40 -22.95 12.94
CA GLY A 227 -2.00 -24.28 13.01
C GLY A 227 -2.94 -24.62 11.85
N ALA A 228 -2.94 -23.83 10.76
CA ALA A 228 -3.60 -24.24 9.52
C ALA A 228 -2.77 -25.26 8.71
N GLY A 229 -1.52 -25.48 9.12
CA GLY A 229 -0.54 -26.35 8.46
C GLY A 229 -0.30 -27.71 9.11
N ASP A 230 0.56 -28.50 8.47
CA ASP A 230 1.05 -29.77 9.02
C ASP A 230 1.97 -29.51 10.23
N ALA A 231 1.68 -30.17 11.36
CA ALA A 231 2.31 -29.95 12.67
C ALA A 231 3.82 -30.31 12.80
N GLY A 232 4.56 -30.38 11.69
CA GLY A 232 5.98 -30.76 11.65
C GLY A 232 6.86 -29.92 10.73
N THR A 233 6.30 -28.93 10.02
CA THR A 233 7.11 -28.07 9.14
C THR A 233 7.94 -27.09 9.96
N ASP A 234 9.25 -27.07 9.73
CA ASP A 234 10.12 -26.08 10.35
C ASP A 234 9.77 -24.66 9.86
N PRO A 235 9.53 -23.69 10.75
CA PRO A 235 9.15 -22.31 10.38
C PRO A 235 10.14 -21.60 9.45
N VAL A 236 11.43 -21.90 9.58
CA VAL A 236 12.50 -21.30 8.77
C VAL A 236 12.51 -21.95 7.39
N ASP A 237 12.40 -23.27 7.31
CA ASP A 237 12.30 -23.98 6.03
C ASP A 237 11.05 -23.56 5.24
N LEU A 238 9.90 -23.44 5.92
CA LEU A 238 8.66 -22.95 5.31
C LEU A 238 8.83 -21.54 4.75
N TRP A 239 9.47 -20.65 5.51
CA TRP A 239 9.72 -19.27 5.07
C TRP A 239 10.53 -19.23 3.77
N TRP A 240 11.63 -19.99 3.71
CA TRP A 240 12.50 -20.03 2.54
C TRP A 240 11.86 -20.73 1.34
N ASP A 241 11.07 -21.77 1.57
CA ASP A 241 10.28 -22.42 0.51
C ASP A 241 9.26 -21.44 -0.11
N LEU A 242 8.51 -20.71 0.73
CA LEU A 242 7.56 -19.72 0.25
C LEU A 242 8.25 -18.57 -0.50
N LEU A 243 9.40 -18.08 -0.01
CA LEU A 243 10.20 -17.08 -0.74
C LEU A 243 10.69 -17.59 -2.09
N ALA A 244 11.21 -18.82 -2.15
CA ALA A 244 11.68 -19.43 -3.39
C ALA A 244 10.55 -19.55 -4.41
N ARG A 245 9.35 -19.98 -3.97
CA ARG A 245 8.14 -20.00 -4.81
C ARG A 245 7.72 -18.61 -5.29
N ALA A 246 8.02 -17.56 -4.53
CA ALA A 246 7.82 -16.16 -4.93
C ALA A 246 9.02 -15.56 -5.71
N GLY A 247 10.09 -16.33 -5.97
CA GLY A 247 11.23 -15.88 -6.78
C GLY A 247 12.29 -15.14 -6.00
N LEU A 248 12.32 -15.29 -4.68
CA LEU A 248 13.34 -14.72 -3.80
C LEU A 248 14.19 -15.83 -3.18
N GLY A 249 15.44 -15.50 -2.89
CA GLY A 249 16.37 -16.45 -2.29
C GLY A 249 17.49 -15.77 -1.50
N PRO A 250 18.35 -16.55 -0.84
CA PRO A 250 19.51 -16.02 -0.14
C PRO A 250 20.69 -15.74 -1.08
N ASP A 251 21.60 -14.84 -0.69
CA ASP A 251 22.91 -14.61 -1.32
C ASP A 251 23.94 -15.71 -0.91
N GLY A 252 23.57 -17.00 -0.98
CA GLY A 252 24.43 -18.16 -0.64
C GLY A 252 23.92 -19.03 0.54
N PRO A 253 24.56 -20.18 0.84
CA PRO A 253 24.10 -21.13 1.88
C PRO A 253 24.71 -20.92 3.28
N PRO A 254 23.99 -21.28 4.38
CA PRO A 254 22.54 -21.25 4.58
C PRO A 254 22.09 -19.89 5.14
N ALA A 255 20.84 -19.58 4.89
CA ALA A 255 20.25 -18.28 5.18
C ALA A 255 19.82 -18.16 6.66
N PRO A 256 19.94 -16.97 7.29
CA PRO A 256 19.49 -16.78 8.66
C PRO A 256 17.97 -17.01 8.79
N SER A 257 17.50 -17.25 10.01
CA SER A 257 16.07 -17.20 10.34
C SER A 257 15.44 -15.91 9.78
N PRO A 258 14.11 -15.88 9.52
CA PRO A 258 13.43 -14.62 9.19
C PRO A 258 13.92 -13.51 10.13
N PRO A 259 14.34 -12.34 9.64
CA PRO A 259 14.92 -11.32 10.50
C PRO A 259 13.94 -11.00 11.63
N GLU A 260 14.44 -10.84 12.86
CA GLU A 260 13.60 -10.42 13.98
C GLU A 260 12.86 -9.11 13.67
N ALA A 261 13.45 -8.23 12.86
CA ALA A 261 12.81 -7.02 12.35
C ALA A 261 11.57 -7.32 11.47
N LEU A 262 11.63 -8.37 10.63
CA LEU A 262 10.48 -8.85 9.86
C LEU A 262 9.45 -9.43 10.82
N LEU A 263 9.83 -10.29 11.76
CA LEU A 263 8.90 -10.88 12.73
C LEU A 263 8.22 -9.82 13.61
N THR A 264 8.94 -8.77 13.98
CA THR A 264 8.43 -7.63 14.74
C THR A 264 7.49 -6.76 13.89
N ALA A 265 7.82 -6.52 12.62
CA ALA A 265 6.93 -5.84 11.68
C ALA A 265 5.64 -6.63 11.41
N LEU A 266 5.71 -7.96 11.48
CA LEU A 266 4.57 -8.88 11.44
C LEU A 266 3.92 -9.13 12.81
N GLY A 267 4.34 -8.41 13.86
CA GLY A 267 3.89 -8.59 15.25
C GLY A 267 2.39 -8.33 15.50
N ASP A 268 1.68 -7.89 14.47
CA ASP A 268 0.22 -7.87 14.41
C ASP A 268 -0.21 -8.65 13.13
N PRO A 269 -0.39 -9.98 13.24
CA PRO A 269 -0.66 -10.83 12.08
C PRO A 269 -2.01 -10.52 11.41
N ASP A 270 -2.99 -10.01 12.16
CA ASP A 270 -4.26 -9.53 11.61
C ASP A 270 -4.02 -8.37 10.63
N THR A 271 -2.97 -7.57 10.86
CA THR A 271 -2.58 -6.45 10.00
C THR A 271 -2.05 -6.88 8.64
N VAL A 272 -1.40 -8.05 8.51
CA VAL A 272 -0.80 -8.48 7.23
C VAL A 272 -1.88 -8.86 6.23
N LEU A 273 -2.78 -9.76 6.63
CA LEU A 273 -3.87 -10.20 5.77
C LEU A 273 -4.91 -9.09 5.59
N ALA A 274 -5.22 -8.33 6.65
CA ALA A 274 -6.14 -7.21 6.53
C ALA A 274 -5.59 -6.11 5.61
N ARG A 275 -4.29 -5.82 5.66
CA ARG A 275 -3.64 -4.90 4.71
C ARG A 275 -3.72 -5.41 3.29
N ALA A 276 -3.41 -6.68 3.05
CA ALA A 276 -3.45 -7.26 1.71
C ALA A 276 -4.86 -7.17 1.09
N LEU A 277 -5.88 -7.56 1.86
CA LEU A 277 -7.27 -7.46 1.44
C LEU A 277 -7.72 -5.99 1.30
N GLY A 278 -7.25 -5.12 2.19
CA GLY A 278 -7.52 -3.69 2.18
C GLY A 278 -6.97 -2.99 0.94
N ILE A 279 -5.76 -3.34 0.48
CA ILE A 279 -5.20 -2.80 -0.77
C ILE A 279 -6.10 -3.16 -1.95
N ILE A 280 -6.48 -4.43 -2.08
CA ILE A 280 -7.35 -4.92 -3.16
C ILE A 280 -8.71 -4.21 -3.15
N ALA A 281 -9.35 -4.18 -1.98
CA ALA A 281 -10.62 -3.48 -1.79
C ALA A 281 -10.49 -1.98 -2.05
N GLY A 282 -9.38 -1.36 -1.64
CA GLY A 282 -9.09 0.06 -1.84
C GLY A 282 -8.99 0.45 -3.31
N HIS A 283 -8.39 -0.38 -4.16
CA HIS A 283 -8.43 -0.17 -5.61
C HIS A 283 -9.85 -0.29 -6.18
N GLN A 284 -10.68 -1.22 -5.68
CA GLN A 284 -12.09 -1.32 -6.08
C GLN A 284 -12.88 -0.06 -5.68
N LEU A 285 -12.69 0.44 -4.44
CA LEU A 285 -13.30 1.69 -3.99
C LEU A 285 -12.83 2.87 -4.84
N HIS A 286 -11.52 3.00 -5.08
CA HIS A 286 -10.97 4.08 -5.89
C HIS A 286 -11.53 4.08 -7.31
N ARG A 287 -11.57 2.91 -7.96
CA ARG A 287 -12.15 2.77 -9.30
C ARG A 287 -13.63 3.14 -9.32
N TYR A 288 -14.40 2.73 -8.30
CA TYR A 288 -15.81 3.08 -8.19
C TYR A 288 -16.01 4.59 -8.01
N VAL A 289 -15.28 5.22 -7.09
CA VAL A 289 -15.36 6.67 -6.88
C VAL A 289 -14.99 7.42 -8.16
N CYS A 290 -13.88 7.06 -8.81
CA CYS A 290 -13.44 7.73 -10.03
C CYS A 290 -14.44 7.55 -11.18
N GLY A 291 -14.91 6.32 -11.44
CA GLY A 291 -15.76 6.00 -12.57
C GLY A 291 -17.23 6.39 -12.39
N ALA A 292 -17.81 6.08 -11.22
CA ALA A 292 -19.25 6.23 -10.97
C ALA A 292 -19.62 7.57 -10.33
N ILE A 293 -18.74 8.16 -9.52
CA ILE A 293 -19.03 9.40 -8.78
C ILE A 293 -18.39 10.61 -9.47
N LEU A 294 -17.09 10.55 -9.71
CA LEU A 294 -16.33 11.67 -10.29
C LEU A 294 -16.43 11.72 -11.81
N GLN A 295 -16.63 10.58 -12.46
CA GLN A 295 -16.52 10.38 -13.92
C GLN A 295 -15.18 10.87 -14.47
N GLN A 296 -14.10 10.55 -13.74
CA GLN A 296 -12.72 10.94 -14.03
C GLN A 296 -11.84 9.70 -14.22
N ASP A 297 -10.71 9.88 -14.91
CA ASP A 297 -9.68 8.85 -15.04
C ASP A 297 -9.06 8.53 -13.67
N VAL A 298 -8.81 7.24 -13.40
CA VAL A 298 -8.30 6.76 -12.09
C VAL A 298 -6.91 7.31 -11.73
N HIS A 299 -6.13 7.80 -12.70
CA HIS A 299 -4.82 8.40 -12.46
C HIS A 299 -4.86 9.93 -12.40
N ALA A 300 -5.96 10.55 -12.80
CA ALA A 300 -6.12 12.00 -12.85
C ALA A 300 -7.22 12.53 -11.91
N ALA A 301 -7.89 11.66 -11.17
CA ALA A 301 -9.05 12.01 -10.36
C ALA A 301 -8.72 12.93 -9.19
N ASP A 302 -9.45 14.04 -9.05
CA ASP A 302 -9.34 14.95 -7.91
C ASP A 302 -10.57 14.84 -7.01
N TYR A 303 -10.35 14.30 -5.81
CA TYR A 303 -11.40 14.08 -4.82
C TYR A 303 -11.80 15.38 -4.10
N HIS A 304 -10.92 16.40 -4.12
CA HIS A 304 -11.05 17.56 -3.26
C HIS A 304 -12.40 18.30 -3.45
N GLY A 305 -13.12 18.51 -2.35
CA GLY A 305 -14.42 19.18 -2.34
C GLY A 305 -15.59 18.35 -2.87
N ASN A 306 -15.39 17.10 -3.29
CA ASN A 306 -16.46 16.27 -3.79
C ASN A 306 -17.25 15.60 -2.65
N ARG A 307 -18.37 16.22 -2.27
CA ARG A 307 -19.23 15.75 -1.18
C ARG A 307 -19.82 14.36 -1.44
N ALA A 308 -20.14 14.02 -2.68
CA ALA A 308 -20.71 12.70 -2.99
C ALA A 308 -19.68 11.57 -2.78
N ALA A 309 -18.41 11.80 -3.14
CA ALA A 309 -17.33 10.87 -2.85
C ALA A 309 -17.09 10.75 -1.34
N GLY A 310 -17.16 11.86 -0.61
CA GLY A 310 -17.04 11.86 0.84
C GLY A 310 -18.17 11.11 1.55
N ASP A 311 -19.42 11.36 1.15
CA ASP A 311 -20.60 10.65 1.69
C ASP A 311 -20.50 9.14 1.46
N PHE A 312 -20.02 8.74 0.27
CA PHE A 312 -19.75 7.34 -0.06
C PHE A 312 -18.70 6.71 0.87
N LEU A 313 -17.54 7.35 1.04
CA LEU A 313 -16.47 6.84 1.90
C LEU A 313 -16.88 6.83 3.38
N LEU A 314 -17.58 7.86 3.85
CA LEU A 314 -18.10 7.94 5.22
C LEU A 314 -19.12 6.84 5.51
N ALA A 315 -19.98 6.50 4.55
CA ALA A 315 -20.96 5.41 4.71
C ALA A 315 -20.27 4.05 4.96
N ILE A 316 -19.13 3.82 4.30
CA ILE A 316 -18.28 2.64 4.50
C ILE A 316 -17.61 2.69 5.87
N MET A 317 -16.94 3.80 6.20
CA MET A 317 -16.23 3.97 7.47
C MET A 317 -17.15 3.74 8.68
N ARG A 318 -18.39 4.25 8.64
CA ARG A 318 -19.35 4.15 9.75
C ARG A 318 -19.82 2.73 10.09
N GLN A 319 -19.56 1.75 9.24
CA GLN A 319 -19.95 0.35 9.52
C GLN A 319 -19.06 -0.31 10.58
N GLY A 320 -17.83 0.19 10.76
CA GLY A 320 -16.82 -0.39 11.62
C GLY A 320 -16.65 -1.90 11.42
N ARG A 321 -16.45 -2.65 12.50
CA ARG A 321 -16.40 -4.13 12.49
C ARG A 321 -17.78 -4.79 12.55
N GLY A 322 -18.87 -4.02 12.52
CA GLY A 322 -20.23 -4.54 12.66
C GLY A 322 -20.73 -5.32 11.44
N ALA A 323 -20.09 -5.16 10.28
CA ALA A 323 -20.43 -5.83 9.04
C ALA A 323 -19.21 -6.55 8.44
N GLY A 324 -19.44 -7.68 7.78
CA GLY A 324 -18.37 -8.40 7.06
C GLY A 324 -17.86 -7.57 5.88
N TRP A 325 -16.54 -7.40 5.78
CA TRP A 325 -15.92 -6.51 4.79
C TRP A 325 -16.30 -6.83 3.33
N GLN A 326 -16.46 -8.12 2.99
CA GLN A 326 -16.88 -8.53 1.64
C GLN A 326 -18.28 -8.01 1.31
N ARG A 327 -19.18 -8.07 2.30
CA ARG A 327 -20.54 -7.58 2.16
C ARG A 327 -20.54 -6.06 2.00
N VAL A 328 -19.78 -5.34 2.83
CA VAL A 328 -19.67 -3.88 2.73
C VAL A 328 -19.12 -3.47 1.37
N LEU A 329 -18.06 -4.12 0.88
CA LEU A 329 -17.48 -3.84 -0.42
C LEU A 329 -18.48 -4.10 -1.56
N ARG A 330 -19.21 -5.22 -1.51
CA ARG A 330 -20.24 -5.57 -2.50
C ARG A 330 -21.40 -4.58 -2.50
N GLU A 331 -21.91 -4.21 -1.33
CA GLU A 331 -22.99 -3.24 -1.21
C GLU A 331 -22.56 -1.85 -1.71
N ALA A 332 -21.30 -1.47 -1.47
CA ALA A 332 -20.76 -0.19 -1.91
C ALA A 332 -20.47 -0.13 -3.42
N THR A 333 -19.91 -1.18 -4.01
CA THR A 333 -19.39 -1.16 -5.38
C THR A 333 -20.21 -1.97 -6.39
N GLY A 334 -21.09 -2.86 -5.90
CA GLY A 334 -21.81 -3.85 -6.70
C GLY A 334 -21.03 -5.14 -6.97
N GLU A 335 -19.75 -5.21 -6.61
CA GLU A 335 -18.83 -6.27 -7.02
C GLU A 335 -18.30 -7.09 -5.84
N ASP A 336 -18.05 -8.38 -6.08
CA ASP A 336 -17.32 -9.19 -5.11
C ASP A 336 -15.83 -8.78 -5.05
N PRO A 337 -15.11 -9.07 -3.95
CA PRO A 337 -13.69 -8.77 -3.86
C PRO A 337 -12.87 -9.41 -4.99
N SER A 338 -12.10 -8.61 -5.72
CA SER A 338 -11.26 -9.09 -6.82
C SER A 338 -10.03 -8.20 -7.08
N ALA A 339 -8.96 -8.78 -7.63
CA ALA A 339 -7.76 -8.04 -8.02
C ALA A 339 -7.92 -7.22 -9.32
N GLN A 340 -9.11 -7.22 -9.94
CA GLN A 340 -9.33 -6.63 -11.26
C GLN A 340 -9.06 -5.12 -11.26
N ALA A 341 -9.58 -4.38 -10.29
CA ALA A 341 -9.41 -2.94 -10.21
C ALA A 341 -7.93 -2.53 -10.05
N LEU A 342 -7.15 -3.32 -9.29
CA LEU A 342 -5.71 -3.11 -9.12
C LEU A 342 -4.99 -3.35 -10.46
N ARG A 343 -5.31 -4.45 -11.14
CA ARG A 343 -4.73 -4.74 -12.46
C ARG A 343 -5.08 -3.70 -13.51
N GLU A 344 -6.31 -3.21 -13.53
CA GLU A 344 -6.73 -2.14 -14.42
C GLU A 344 -5.94 -0.85 -14.17
N TYR A 345 -5.72 -0.51 -12.90
CA TYR A 345 -4.89 0.63 -12.51
C TYR A 345 -3.43 0.48 -13.00
N TYR A 346 -2.88 -0.73 -12.95
CA TYR A 346 -1.50 -1.01 -13.36
C TYR A 346 -1.34 -1.47 -14.80
N ARG A 347 -2.40 -1.48 -15.61
CA ARG A 347 -2.39 -2.09 -16.96
C ARG A 347 -1.32 -1.50 -17.88
N ASP A 348 -1.14 -0.19 -17.87
CA ASP A 348 -0.20 0.47 -18.77
C ASP A 348 1.25 0.16 -18.33
N LEU A 349 1.51 0.10 -17.02
CA LEU A 349 2.79 -0.40 -16.49
C LEU A 349 3.01 -1.89 -16.83
N GLU A 350 1.96 -2.72 -16.78
CA GLU A 350 2.03 -4.13 -17.17
C GLU A 350 2.47 -4.27 -18.63
N ALA A 351 1.88 -3.47 -19.53
CA ALA A 351 2.20 -3.44 -20.95
C ALA A 351 3.67 -3.02 -21.21
N ASP A 352 4.13 -1.95 -20.55
CA ASP A 352 5.51 -1.49 -20.64
C ASP A 352 6.51 -2.55 -20.16
N LEU A 353 6.18 -3.24 -19.06
CA LEU A 353 7.02 -4.29 -18.50
C LEU A 353 7.08 -5.50 -19.43
N LEU A 354 5.98 -5.87 -20.08
CA LEU A 354 5.94 -6.94 -21.07
C LEU A 354 6.87 -6.63 -22.24
N GLU A 355 6.80 -5.42 -22.79
CA GLU A 355 7.68 -4.98 -23.88
C GLU A 355 9.15 -4.97 -23.44
N ALA A 356 9.45 -4.36 -22.28
CA ALA A 356 10.81 -4.29 -21.73
C ALA A 356 11.38 -5.68 -21.37
N ASN A 357 10.53 -6.68 -21.18
CA ASN A 357 10.92 -8.04 -20.82
C ASN A 357 10.95 -9.02 -21.99
N ALA A 358 10.58 -8.60 -23.21
CA ALA A 358 10.43 -9.48 -24.37
C ALA A 358 11.68 -10.34 -24.68
N ASP A 359 12.88 -9.77 -24.54
CA ASP A 359 14.15 -10.43 -24.88
C ASP A 359 14.86 -11.07 -23.68
N GLY A 360 14.23 -11.11 -22.50
CA GLY A 360 14.88 -11.58 -21.28
C GLY A 360 14.11 -12.69 -20.55
N THR A 361 14.80 -13.41 -19.66
CA THR A 361 14.14 -14.42 -18.82
C THR A 361 13.16 -13.77 -17.86
N VAL A 362 11.90 -14.21 -17.94
CA VAL A 362 10.79 -13.85 -17.05
C VAL A 362 10.49 -15.05 -16.15
N GLY A 363 10.26 -14.82 -14.86
CA GLY A 363 10.06 -15.89 -13.87
C GLY A 363 11.36 -16.52 -13.35
N TRP A 364 11.21 -17.60 -12.60
CA TRP A 364 12.25 -18.40 -11.93
C TRP A 364 11.86 -19.89 -11.96
N PRO A 365 12.78 -20.84 -11.69
CA PRO A 365 12.55 -22.27 -11.90
C PRO A 365 11.29 -22.84 -11.24
N GLU A 366 10.94 -22.39 -10.04
CA GLU A 366 9.79 -22.84 -9.26
C GLU A 366 8.46 -22.22 -9.73
N ALA A 367 8.50 -21.15 -10.52
CA ALA A 367 7.31 -20.47 -11.01
C ALA A 367 6.51 -21.32 -12.02
N GLY A 368 7.13 -22.32 -12.65
CA GLY A 368 6.60 -22.90 -13.87
C GLY A 368 6.47 -21.84 -15.00
N ALA A 369 6.15 -22.26 -16.21
CA ALA A 369 6.05 -21.34 -17.34
C ALA A 369 4.81 -20.43 -17.21
N TYR A 370 4.97 -19.22 -16.66
CA TYR A 370 4.01 -18.15 -16.87
C TYR A 370 4.10 -17.71 -18.35
N PRO A 371 3.01 -17.76 -19.12
CA PRO A 371 3.07 -17.39 -20.52
C PRO A 371 3.43 -15.91 -20.63
N VAL A 372 4.59 -15.63 -21.24
CA VAL A 372 5.08 -14.28 -21.56
C VAL A 372 4.15 -13.55 -22.55
N ASN A 373 3.24 -14.29 -23.19
CA ASN A 373 2.27 -13.79 -24.16
C ASN A 373 0.93 -14.50 -23.98
N ARG A 374 -0.06 -13.85 -23.35
CA ARG A 374 -1.47 -13.90 -23.75
C ARG A 374 -2.22 -12.66 -23.27
#